data_AF-A0A6N8XRB2-F1
#
_entry.id   AF-A0A6N8XRB2-F1
#
_cell.length_a   1.000
_cell.length_b   1.000
_cell.length_c   1.000
_cell.angle_alpha   90.00
_cell.angle_beta   90.00
_cell.angle_gamma   90.00
#
_symmetry.space_group_name_H-M   'P 1'
#
loop_
_entity.id
_entity.type
_entity.pdbx_description
1 polymer ?
#
loop_
_entity_poly.entity_id
_entity_poly.type
_entity_poly.pdbx_seq_one_letter_code
_entity_poly.pdbx_strand_id
1 'polypeptide(L)'
;MATLDDLVRQAVEAYLSGSQMSERKLGAFAVGDPLMVPRLKAGGSIRLDKADQLLCYMGQVPIGPGFVSEVEAFLSDTGIGDRRFGSDAAGDPLFVRKLRSGASPLLSIVEQVQAWMRANRSAFEPASAAQDQDDGQQSLPGRSSDPDHHEESAEVLTDPPPPDDVRPRGTTVYTKDGPQVILTTREAAALLTLSPSMLQRYRV
;
A
#
# COMPACT_ATOMS: atom_id res chain seq x y z
N MET A 1 18.91 -11.11 13.42
CA MET A 1 18.06 -10.63 12.31
C MET A 1 18.40 -9.17 12.09
N ALA A 2 18.60 -8.74 10.84
CA ALA A 2 18.83 -7.32 10.56
C ALA A 2 17.55 -6.54 10.88
N THR A 3 17.70 -5.36 11.50
CA THR A 3 16.55 -4.48 11.77
C THR A 3 16.16 -3.69 10.52
N LEU A 4 14.94 -3.15 10.48
CA LEU A 4 14.49 -2.19 9.46
C LEU A 4 15.39 -0.96 9.42
N ASP A 5 15.82 -0.46 10.58
CA ASP A 5 16.81 0.63 10.67
C ASP A 5 18.14 0.22 10.00
N ASP A 6 18.61 -1.03 10.17
CA ASP A 6 19.81 -1.54 9.50
C ASP A 6 19.63 -1.65 7.99
N LEU A 7 18.46 -2.11 7.52
CA LEU A 7 18.15 -2.20 6.09
C LEU A 7 18.15 -0.82 5.42
N VAL A 8 17.52 0.18 6.06
CA VAL A 8 17.54 1.55 5.54
C VAL A 8 18.96 2.12 5.57
N ARG A 9 19.73 1.87 6.64
CA ARG A 9 21.14 2.30 6.72
C ARG A 9 21.98 1.67 5.60
N GLN A 10 21.82 0.38 5.36
CA GLN A 10 22.51 -0.33 4.28
C GLN A 10 22.15 0.23 2.90
N ALA A 11 20.86 0.53 2.65
CA ALA A 11 20.41 1.14 1.40
C ALA A 11 21.04 2.54 1.20
N VAL A 12 21.09 3.35 2.26
CA VAL A 12 21.72 4.68 2.24
C VAL A 12 23.23 4.58 1.99
N GLU A 13 23.92 3.64 2.62
CA GLU A 13 25.37 3.43 2.41
C GLU A 13 25.68 2.96 0.98
N ALA A 14 24.87 2.04 0.44
CA ALA A 14 24.99 1.61 -0.95
C ALA A 14 24.79 2.78 -1.93
N TYR A 15 23.78 3.62 -1.69
CA TYR A 15 23.51 4.81 -2.50
C TYR A 15 24.64 5.85 -2.42
N LEU A 16 25.17 6.11 -1.23
CA LEU A 16 26.29 7.05 -1.04
C LEU A 16 27.58 6.54 -1.67
N SER A 17 27.80 5.22 -1.71
CA SER A 17 28.98 4.62 -2.36
C SER A 17 28.93 4.78 -3.88
N GLY A 18 27.73 4.79 -4.48
CA GLY A 18 27.54 4.99 -5.92
C GLY A 18 27.36 6.44 -6.36
N SER A 19 27.12 7.37 -5.42
CA SER A 19 26.84 8.77 -5.73
C SER A 19 27.94 9.70 -5.24
N GLN A 20 28.16 10.84 -5.92
CA GLN A 20 29.08 11.89 -5.45
C GLN A 20 28.43 12.81 -4.39
N MET A 21 27.44 12.31 -3.63
CA MET A 21 26.66 13.10 -2.68
C MET A 21 27.16 12.89 -1.26
N SER A 22 27.29 13.96 -0.47
CA SER A 22 27.60 13.84 0.96
C SER A 22 26.35 13.48 1.77
N GLU A 23 26.54 12.84 2.93
CA GLU A 23 25.46 12.45 3.86
C GLU A 23 24.54 13.63 4.21
N ARG A 24 25.14 14.79 4.52
CA ARG A 24 24.38 16.00 4.86
C ARG A 24 23.55 16.52 3.69
N LYS A 25 24.12 16.44 2.48
CA LYS A 25 23.43 16.87 1.25
C LYS A 25 22.25 15.94 0.96
N LEU A 26 22.43 14.63 1.11
CA LEU A 26 21.35 13.65 0.96
C LEU A 26 20.21 13.91 1.95
N GLY A 27 20.51 14.05 3.25
CA GLY A 27 19.50 14.34 4.26
C GLY A 27 18.73 15.64 3.99
N ALA A 28 19.44 16.69 3.59
CA ALA A 28 18.84 17.97 3.22
C ALA A 28 17.91 17.86 2.00
N PHE A 29 18.29 17.11 0.96
CA PHE A 29 17.48 16.98 -0.25
C PHE A 29 16.31 16.01 -0.12
N ALA A 30 16.50 14.89 0.54
CA ALA A 30 15.47 13.85 0.64
C ALA A 30 14.41 14.18 1.70
N VAL A 31 14.85 14.69 2.86
CA VAL A 31 14.02 14.80 4.07
C VAL A 31 13.87 16.25 4.55
N GLY A 32 14.73 17.16 4.08
CA GLY A 32 14.82 18.52 4.60
C GLY A 32 15.64 18.65 5.89
N ASP A 33 16.34 17.59 6.32
CA ASP A 33 17.18 17.59 7.52
C ASP A 33 18.61 17.10 7.20
N PRO A 34 19.61 17.99 7.18
CA PRO A 34 21.00 17.62 6.92
C PRO A 34 21.62 16.66 7.95
N LEU A 35 21.07 16.56 9.16
CA LEU A 35 21.58 15.69 10.22
C LEU A 35 20.90 14.32 10.24
N MET A 36 19.89 14.10 9.39
CA MET A 36 19.13 12.84 9.36
C MET A 36 20.04 11.63 9.07
N VAL A 37 20.82 11.67 7.99
CA VAL A 37 21.68 10.54 7.59
C VAL A 37 22.81 10.28 8.61
N PRO A 38 23.55 11.29 9.10
CA PRO A 38 24.53 11.08 10.16
C PRO A 38 23.92 10.47 11.42
N ARG A 39 22.71 10.90 11.83
CA ARG A 39 22.00 10.33 13.00
C ARG A 39 21.61 8.87 12.78
N LEU A 40 21.11 8.54 11.59
CA LEU A 40 20.77 7.17 11.22
C LEU A 40 22.01 6.25 11.26
N LYS A 41 23.16 6.73 10.76
CA LYS A 41 24.43 5.98 10.82
C LYS A 41 24.97 5.83 12.24
N ALA A 42 24.71 6.79 13.12
CA ALA A 42 25.02 6.70 14.54
C ALA A 42 24.10 5.75 15.32
N GLY A 43 23.17 5.05 14.66
CA GLY A 43 22.24 4.12 15.29
C GLY A 43 20.96 4.76 15.82
N GLY A 44 20.67 6.02 15.46
CA GLY A 44 19.39 6.64 15.75
C GLY A 44 18.26 5.98 14.96
N SER A 45 17.14 5.68 15.64
CA SER A 45 15.94 5.20 14.96
C SER A 45 15.21 6.36 14.29
N ILE A 46 14.65 6.10 13.12
CA ILE A 46 13.92 7.10 12.33
C ILE A 46 12.42 6.79 12.28
N ARG A 47 11.64 7.81 11.93
CA ARG A 47 10.21 7.64 11.67
C ARG A 47 9.99 7.07 10.26
N LEU A 48 8.90 6.33 10.11
CA LEU A 48 8.53 5.65 8.87
C LEU A 48 8.39 6.60 7.68
N ASP A 49 7.77 7.79 7.85
CA ASP A 49 7.66 8.79 6.78
C ASP A 49 9.02 9.28 6.29
N LYS A 50 9.99 9.41 7.21
CA LYS A 50 11.33 9.87 6.89
C LYS A 50 12.15 8.78 6.22
N ALA A 51 11.95 7.53 6.62
CA ALA A 51 12.50 6.38 5.92
C ALA A 51 11.96 6.32 4.48
N ASP A 52 10.65 6.45 4.30
CA ASP A 52 10.00 6.45 2.99
C ASP A 52 10.49 7.59 2.09
N GLN A 53 10.65 8.81 2.64
CA GLN A 53 11.23 9.95 1.91
C GLN A 53 12.65 9.65 1.42
N LEU A 54 13.50 9.05 2.26
CA LEU A 54 14.85 8.64 1.87
C LEU A 54 14.81 7.57 0.78
N LEU A 55 14.02 6.53 0.96
CA LEU A 55 13.90 5.42 0.02
C LEU A 55 13.40 5.89 -1.34
N CYS A 56 12.32 6.68 -1.37
CA CYS A 56 11.79 7.28 -2.59
C CYS A 56 12.83 8.15 -3.31
N TYR A 57 13.59 8.97 -2.58
CA TYR A 57 14.66 9.79 -3.16
C TYR A 57 15.76 8.95 -3.83
N MET A 58 16.08 7.78 -3.25
CA MET A 58 17.05 6.83 -3.80
C MET A 58 16.47 5.92 -4.90
N GLY A 59 15.21 6.14 -5.31
CA GLY A 59 14.51 5.29 -6.29
C GLY A 59 14.15 3.90 -5.75
N GLN A 60 14.11 3.74 -4.44
CA GLN A 60 13.69 2.50 -3.76
C GLN A 60 12.20 2.54 -3.41
N VAL A 61 11.62 1.37 -3.16
CA VAL A 61 10.21 1.24 -2.77
C VAL A 61 10.03 1.70 -1.31
N PRO A 62 9.04 2.57 -1.00
CA PRO A 62 8.74 2.96 0.38
C PRO A 62 8.16 1.79 1.17
N ILE A 63 8.43 1.77 2.48
CA ILE A 63 7.99 0.72 3.41
C ILE A 63 6.56 0.99 3.87
N GLY A 64 6.20 2.26 4.10
CA GLY A 64 4.93 2.65 4.73
C GLY A 64 3.68 2.07 4.07
N PRO A 65 3.46 2.23 2.76
CA PRO A 65 2.28 1.69 2.10
C PRO A 65 2.15 0.17 2.25
N GLY A 66 3.25 -0.56 2.11
CA GLY A 66 3.27 -2.02 2.28
C GLY A 66 2.93 -2.43 3.72
N PHE A 67 3.46 -1.72 4.70
CA PHE A 67 3.16 -1.98 6.11
C PHE A 67 1.69 -1.72 6.47
N VAL A 68 1.08 -0.64 5.96
CA VAL A 68 -0.34 -0.36 6.19
C VAL A 68 -1.21 -1.48 5.61
N SER A 69 -0.96 -1.87 4.36
CA SER A 69 -1.70 -2.97 3.73
C SER A 69 -1.50 -4.31 4.46
N GLU A 70 -0.30 -4.59 4.97
CA GLU A 70 -0.03 -5.79 5.76
C GLU A 70 -0.86 -5.83 7.05
N VAL A 71 -0.93 -4.70 7.78
CA VAL A 71 -1.73 -4.59 9.01
C VAL A 71 -3.21 -4.74 8.70
N GLU A 72 -3.72 -4.12 7.63
CA GLU A 72 -5.12 -4.23 7.25
C GLU A 72 -5.51 -5.65 6.83
N ALA A 73 -4.66 -6.33 6.06
CA ALA A 73 -4.85 -7.73 5.73
C ALA A 73 -4.88 -8.60 6.99
N PHE A 74 -3.94 -8.40 7.91
CA PHE A 74 -3.89 -9.16 9.16
C PHE A 74 -5.16 -8.97 10.01
N LEU A 75 -5.67 -7.73 10.12
CA LEU A 75 -6.91 -7.45 10.87
C LEU A 75 -8.13 -8.10 10.19
N SER A 76 -8.17 -8.10 8.86
CA SER A 76 -9.21 -8.76 8.08
C SER A 76 -9.20 -10.27 8.27
N ASP A 77 -8.02 -10.90 8.21
CA ASP A 77 -7.86 -12.36 8.32
C ASP A 77 -8.19 -12.88 9.72
N THR A 78 -7.80 -12.14 10.76
CA THR A 78 -7.93 -12.59 12.16
C THR A 78 -9.20 -12.13 12.85
N GLY A 79 -9.89 -11.12 12.31
CA GLY A 79 -11.08 -10.51 12.93
C GLY A 79 -10.81 -9.79 14.25
N ILE A 80 -9.53 -9.56 14.61
CA ILE A 80 -9.16 -8.82 15.83
C ILE A 80 -9.57 -7.36 15.66
N GLY A 81 -10.26 -6.80 16.66
CA GLY A 81 -10.61 -5.38 16.64
C GLY A 81 -9.39 -4.45 16.75
N ASP A 82 -9.37 -3.37 15.97
CA ASP A 82 -8.31 -2.35 15.90
C ASP A 82 -7.74 -1.93 17.26
N ARG A 83 -8.62 -1.66 18.23
CA ARG A 83 -8.24 -1.17 19.56
C ARG A 83 -7.44 -2.21 20.34
N ARG A 84 -7.85 -3.47 20.26
CA ARG A 84 -7.18 -4.59 20.91
C ARG A 84 -5.84 -4.84 20.25
N PHE A 85 -5.82 -4.91 18.92
CA PHE A 85 -4.58 -5.04 18.15
C PHE A 85 -3.56 -3.95 18.51
N GLY A 86 -3.96 -2.68 18.52
CA GLY A 86 -3.07 -1.57 18.85
C GLY A 86 -2.51 -1.66 20.27
N SER A 87 -3.33 -2.07 21.24
CA SER A 87 -2.90 -2.27 22.63
C SER A 87 -1.90 -3.43 22.76
N ASP A 88 -2.17 -4.56 22.12
CA ASP A 88 -1.38 -5.78 22.26
C ASP A 88 -0.08 -5.73 21.45
N ALA A 89 -0.12 -5.19 20.23
CA ALA A 89 1.02 -5.16 19.31
C ALA A 89 1.95 -3.95 19.52
N ALA A 90 1.36 -2.77 19.72
CA ALA A 90 2.10 -1.49 19.75
C ALA A 90 2.03 -0.76 21.11
N GLY A 91 1.25 -1.25 22.07
CA GLY A 91 1.01 -0.56 23.34
C GLY A 91 0.17 0.72 23.21
N ASP A 92 -0.48 0.96 22.07
CA ASP A 92 -1.32 2.13 21.81
C ASP A 92 -2.68 1.71 21.21
N PRO A 93 -3.80 1.82 21.96
CA PRO A 93 -5.13 1.44 21.48
C PRO A 93 -5.63 2.29 20.29
N LEU A 94 -4.99 3.44 20.00
CA LEU A 94 -5.31 4.28 18.86
C LEU A 94 -4.35 4.07 17.68
N PHE A 95 -3.44 3.11 17.76
CA PHE A 95 -2.39 2.88 16.76
C PHE A 95 -2.94 2.74 15.35
N VAL A 96 -3.88 1.81 15.12
CA VAL A 96 -4.45 1.55 13.77
C VAL A 96 -5.14 2.78 13.22
N ARG A 97 -5.91 3.50 14.07
CA ARG A 97 -6.59 4.73 13.66
C ARG A 97 -5.59 5.82 13.26
N LYS A 98 -4.52 6.00 14.06
CA LYS A 98 -3.44 6.95 13.75
C LYS A 98 -2.74 6.56 12.45
N LEU A 99 -2.43 5.27 12.26
CA LEU A 99 -1.78 4.74 11.07
C LEU A 99 -2.61 5.02 9.81
N ARG A 100 -3.92 4.72 9.83
CA ARG A 100 -4.86 5.03 8.73
C ARG A 100 -4.97 6.53 8.43
N SER A 101 -4.81 7.38 9.44
CA SER A 101 -4.78 8.84 9.26
C SER A 101 -3.43 9.37 8.74
N GLY A 102 -2.47 8.49 8.43
CA GLY A 102 -1.14 8.86 7.93
C GLY A 102 -0.12 9.18 9.02
N ALA A 103 -0.42 8.89 10.28
CA ALA A 103 0.58 9.03 11.34
C ALA A 103 1.71 8.03 11.12
N SER A 104 2.94 8.50 11.27
CA SER A 104 4.13 7.70 11.00
C SER A 104 4.82 7.25 12.30
N PRO A 105 4.77 5.95 12.63
CA PRO A 105 5.45 5.39 13.79
C PRO A 105 6.97 5.37 13.60
N LEU A 106 7.71 5.09 14.68
CA LEU A 106 9.13 4.77 14.59
C LEU A 106 9.32 3.40 13.95
N LEU A 107 10.45 3.18 13.24
CA LEU A 107 10.74 1.88 12.63
C LEU A 107 10.79 0.75 13.66
N SER A 108 11.29 1.00 14.86
CA SER A 108 11.27 0.01 15.95
C SER A 108 9.86 -0.46 16.34
N ILE A 109 8.86 0.42 16.29
CA ILE A 109 7.47 0.06 16.54
C ILE A 109 6.90 -0.75 15.36
N VAL A 110 7.28 -0.43 14.13
CA VAL A 110 6.91 -1.21 12.94
C VAL A 110 7.41 -2.65 13.08
N GLU A 111 8.68 -2.83 13.47
CA GLU A 111 9.25 -4.16 13.70
C GLU A 111 8.54 -4.93 14.80
N GLN A 112 8.25 -4.26 15.93
CA GLN A 112 7.52 -4.84 17.04
C GLN A 112 6.15 -5.36 16.59
N VAL A 113 5.41 -4.54 15.84
CA VAL A 113 4.09 -4.92 15.30
C VAL A 113 4.22 -6.09 14.33
N GLN A 114 5.19 -6.07 13.41
CA GLN A 114 5.43 -7.19 12.49
C GLN A 114 5.85 -8.48 13.20
N ALA A 115 6.66 -8.39 14.25
CA ALA A 115 7.02 -9.54 15.07
C ALA A 115 5.80 -10.11 15.79
N TRP A 116 4.95 -9.24 16.34
CA TRP A 116 3.71 -9.65 16.99
C TRP A 116 2.72 -10.31 16.02
N MET A 117 2.52 -9.74 14.81
CA MET A 117 1.68 -10.33 13.76
C MET A 117 2.18 -11.72 13.37
N ARG A 118 3.50 -11.88 13.17
CA ARG A 118 4.10 -13.18 12.84
C ARG A 118 3.88 -14.23 13.94
N ALA A 119 4.02 -13.84 15.21
CA ALA A 119 3.81 -14.75 16.34
C ALA A 119 2.34 -15.19 16.48
N ASN A 120 1.39 -14.32 16.11
CA ASN A 120 -0.04 -14.59 16.27
C ASN A 120 -0.68 -15.21 15.02
N ARG A 121 -0.05 -15.14 13.85
CA ARG A 121 -0.65 -15.66 12.60
C ARG A 121 -1.07 -17.14 12.71
N SER A 122 -0.29 -17.96 13.39
CA SER A 122 -0.59 -19.39 13.62
C SER A 122 -1.66 -19.64 14.68
N ALA A 123 -1.89 -18.70 15.60
CA ALA A 123 -2.90 -18.84 16.64
C ALA A 123 -4.32 -18.55 16.12
N PHE A 124 -4.41 -17.79 15.02
CA PHE A 124 -5.66 -17.37 14.41
C PHE A 124 -5.94 -18.08 13.08
N GLU A 125 -5.16 -19.09 12.72
CA GLU A 125 -5.47 -19.92 11.56
C GLU A 125 -6.86 -20.54 11.80
N PRO A 126 -7.88 -20.12 11.04
CA PRO A 126 -9.25 -20.47 11.37
C PRO A 126 -9.37 -21.98 11.19
N ALA A 127 -9.90 -22.64 12.22
CA ALA A 127 -10.21 -24.08 12.21
C ALA A 127 -11.12 -24.51 11.03
N SER A 128 -11.58 -23.55 10.22
CA SER A 128 -12.28 -23.70 8.95
C SER A 128 -11.58 -24.60 7.93
N ALA A 129 -10.25 -24.74 7.95
CA ALA A 129 -9.57 -25.70 7.07
C ALA A 129 -9.79 -27.17 7.45
N ALA A 130 -10.36 -27.45 8.64
CA ALA A 130 -10.64 -28.81 9.10
C ALA A 130 -12.05 -29.32 8.75
N GLN A 131 -12.91 -28.52 8.12
CA GLN A 131 -14.30 -28.92 7.81
C GLN A 131 -14.57 -29.35 6.36
N ASP A 132 -13.62 -29.21 5.43
CA ASP A 132 -13.77 -29.66 4.03
C ASP A 132 -13.12 -31.03 3.73
N GLN A 133 -12.73 -31.80 4.76
CA GLN A 133 -12.19 -33.16 4.62
C GLN A 133 -13.19 -34.28 4.94
N ASP A 134 -14.49 -34.01 4.92
CA ASP A 134 -15.52 -35.05 5.12
C ASP A 134 -16.70 -34.93 4.14
N ASP A 135 -16.41 -34.88 2.84
CA ASP A 135 -17.43 -35.14 1.82
C ASP A 135 -16.79 -35.78 0.58
N GLY A 136 -16.64 -37.11 0.61
CA GLY A 136 -15.98 -37.80 -0.48
C GLY A 136 -16.04 -39.32 -0.51
N GLN A 137 -16.91 -39.99 0.24
CA GLN A 137 -17.20 -41.41 -0.02
C GLN A 137 -18.57 -41.90 0.51
N GLN A 138 -19.66 -41.21 0.16
CA GLN A 138 -20.95 -41.90 0.02
C GLN A 138 -21.56 -41.63 -1.36
N SER A 139 -21.33 -42.62 -2.22
CA SER A 139 -22.05 -42.90 -3.45
C SER A 139 -23.56 -42.65 -3.30
N LEU A 140 -24.14 -41.88 -4.22
CA LEU A 140 -25.55 -42.03 -4.59
C LEU A 140 -25.67 -42.27 -6.11
N PRO A 141 -26.32 -43.36 -6.53
CA PRO A 141 -26.53 -43.67 -7.92
C PRO A 141 -27.81 -43.00 -8.45
N GLY A 142 -27.73 -42.45 -9.66
CA GLY A 142 -28.77 -42.54 -10.70
C GLY A 142 -30.11 -41.81 -10.47
N ARG A 143 -30.29 -40.69 -11.19
CA ARG A 143 -31.59 -40.27 -11.76
C ARG A 143 -31.29 -39.24 -12.87
N SER A 144 -31.16 -39.67 -14.12
CA SER A 144 -32.25 -39.78 -15.12
C SER A 144 -32.86 -38.42 -15.46
N SER A 145 -32.49 -37.98 -16.65
CA SER A 145 -33.08 -37.02 -17.59
C SER A 145 -34.52 -36.57 -17.34
N ASP A 146 -34.80 -35.28 -17.57
CA ASP A 146 -35.58 -34.87 -18.74
C ASP A 146 -35.42 -33.36 -19.07
N PRO A 147 -35.58 -32.97 -20.36
CA PRO A 147 -35.38 -31.61 -20.88
C PRO A 147 -36.72 -30.82 -21.02
N ASP A 148 -36.60 -29.61 -21.59
CA ASP A 148 -37.67 -28.79 -22.19
C ASP A 148 -38.51 -27.89 -21.26
N HIS A 149 -38.28 -26.56 -21.33
CA HIS A 149 -39.21 -25.64 -22.01
C HIS A 149 -38.88 -24.13 -21.87
N HIS A 150 -39.06 -23.47 -23.03
CA HIS A 150 -39.50 -22.09 -23.30
C HIS A 150 -38.57 -20.88 -23.13
N GLU A 151 -38.10 -20.42 -24.30
CA GLU A 151 -38.07 -19.01 -24.73
C GLU A 151 -39.26 -18.19 -24.21
N GLU A 152 -39.00 -17.02 -23.62
CA GLU A 152 -39.73 -15.80 -23.99
C GLU A 152 -38.91 -14.55 -23.66
N SER A 153 -38.78 -13.71 -24.68
CA SER A 153 -38.02 -12.47 -24.74
C SER A 153 -38.52 -11.38 -23.81
N ALA A 154 -37.58 -10.69 -23.16
CA ALA A 154 -37.75 -9.30 -22.75
C ALA A 154 -36.42 -8.56 -22.93
N GLU A 155 -36.24 -7.96 -24.11
CA GLU A 155 -35.23 -6.91 -24.32
C GLU A 155 -35.64 -5.70 -23.47
N VAL A 156 -35.17 -5.69 -22.22
CA VAL A 156 -35.18 -4.48 -21.39
C VAL A 156 -34.06 -3.58 -21.92
N LEU A 157 -34.48 -2.56 -22.66
CA LEU A 157 -33.71 -1.38 -23.02
C LEU A 157 -33.20 -0.73 -21.71
N THR A 158 -32.03 -1.17 -21.27
CA THR A 158 -31.29 -0.58 -20.15
C THR A 158 -30.57 0.63 -20.70
N ASP A 159 -30.86 1.80 -20.13
CA ASP A 159 -30.11 3.03 -20.36
C ASP A 159 -28.61 2.73 -20.28
N PRO A 160 -27.78 3.28 -21.19
CA PRO A 160 -26.34 3.15 -21.08
C PRO A 160 -25.92 3.68 -19.70
N PRO A 161 -25.11 2.92 -18.93
CA PRO A 161 -24.60 3.41 -17.67
C PRO A 161 -23.91 4.76 -17.92
N PRO A 162 -24.10 5.74 -17.02
CA PRO A 162 -23.36 6.99 -17.10
C PRO A 162 -21.87 6.65 -17.22
N PRO A 163 -21.11 7.36 -18.08
CA PRO A 163 -19.70 7.06 -18.28
C PRO A 163 -19.05 6.99 -16.91
N ASP A 164 -18.47 5.83 -16.60
CA ASP A 164 -17.71 5.58 -15.38
C ASP A 164 -16.94 6.83 -15.04
N ASP A 165 -17.11 7.28 -13.81
CA ASP A 165 -16.42 8.40 -13.20
C ASP A 165 -14.92 8.17 -13.43
N VAL A 166 -14.39 8.72 -14.54
CA VAL A 166 -13.02 8.51 -15.01
C VAL A 166 -12.15 9.29 -14.05
N ARG A 167 -11.92 8.72 -12.87
CA ARG A 167 -10.90 9.19 -11.96
C ARG A 167 -9.60 9.09 -12.74
N PRO A 168 -8.95 10.23 -13.04
CA PRO A 168 -7.74 10.20 -13.83
C PRO A 168 -6.73 9.31 -13.12
N ARG A 169 -6.25 8.26 -13.79
CA ARG A 169 -5.13 7.42 -13.33
C ARG A 169 -3.80 8.16 -13.52
N GLY A 170 -3.79 9.44 -13.17
CA GLY A 170 -2.59 10.27 -13.25
C GLY A 170 -1.52 9.69 -12.33
N THR A 171 -0.29 9.66 -12.82
CA THR A 171 0.86 9.35 -11.96
C THR A 171 1.13 10.59 -11.12
N THR A 172 0.83 10.52 -9.82
CA THR A 172 1.21 11.57 -8.87
C THR A 172 2.73 11.52 -8.68
N VAL A 173 3.41 12.58 -9.09
CA VAL A 173 4.84 12.74 -8.88
C VAL A 173 5.05 13.80 -7.81
N TYR A 174 5.84 13.47 -6.79
CA TYR A 174 6.16 14.39 -5.71
C TYR A 174 7.35 15.26 -6.11
N THR A 175 7.14 16.57 -6.18
CA THR A 175 8.19 17.56 -6.45
C THR A 175 8.47 18.39 -5.21
N LYS A 176 9.52 19.22 -5.22
CA LYS A 176 9.86 20.11 -4.10
C LYS A 176 8.76 21.15 -3.80
N ASP A 177 7.89 21.42 -4.79
CA ASP A 177 6.78 22.36 -4.68
C ASP A 177 5.46 21.69 -4.28
N GLY A 178 5.48 20.39 -3.95
CA GLY A 178 4.31 19.60 -3.58
C GLY A 178 3.95 18.51 -4.60
N PRO A 179 2.82 17.80 -4.38
CA PRO A 179 2.35 16.75 -5.28
C PRO A 179 1.91 17.37 -6.60
N GLN A 180 2.54 16.96 -7.70
CA GLN A 180 2.12 17.33 -9.05
C GLN A 180 1.51 16.11 -9.73
N VAL A 181 0.35 16.29 -10.36
CA VAL A 181 -0.28 15.24 -11.17
C VAL A 181 0.22 15.38 -12.59
N ILE A 182 1.00 14.40 -13.07
CA ILE A 182 1.39 14.36 -14.48
C ILE A 182 0.23 13.74 -15.25
N LEU A 183 -0.44 14.59 -16.03
CA LEU A 183 -1.53 14.18 -16.92
C LEU A 183 -0.97 13.94 -18.32
N THR A 184 -1.39 12.85 -18.94
CA THR A 184 -1.16 12.66 -20.38
C THR A 184 -1.93 13.71 -21.18
N THR A 185 -1.52 14.00 -22.42
CA THR A 185 -2.24 14.95 -23.29
C THR A 185 -3.72 14.61 -23.45
N ARG A 186 -4.07 13.32 -23.45
CA ARG A 186 -5.45 12.86 -23.55
C ARG A 186 -6.25 13.11 -22.26
N GLU A 187 -5.64 12.91 -21.09
CA GLU A 187 -6.29 13.18 -19.80
C GLU A 187 -6.46 14.70 -19.57
N ALA A 188 -5.45 15.49 -19.90
CA ALA A 188 -5.56 16.95 -19.88
C ALA A 188 -6.66 17.46 -20.84
N ALA A 189 -6.78 16.84 -22.02
CA ALA A 189 -7.83 17.16 -22.99
C ALA A 189 -9.23 16.87 -22.41
N ALA A 190 -9.40 15.70 -21.80
CA ALA A 190 -10.65 15.29 -21.17
C ALA A 190 -11.07 16.24 -20.04
N LEU A 191 -10.15 16.64 -19.16
CA LEU A 191 -10.43 17.56 -18.05
C LEU A 191 -10.88 18.95 -18.50
N LEU A 192 -10.34 19.43 -19.62
CA LEU A 192 -10.67 20.76 -20.15
C LEU A 192 -11.83 20.73 -21.15
N THR A 193 -12.46 19.57 -21.37
CA THR A 193 -13.47 19.36 -22.43
C THR A 193 -12.98 19.82 -23.82
N LEU A 194 -11.69 19.62 -24.11
CA LEU A 194 -11.06 19.95 -25.39
C LEU A 194 -10.68 18.69 -26.15
N SER A 195 -10.49 18.81 -27.47
CA SER A 195 -9.85 17.74 -28.24
C SER A 195 -8.33 17.73 -27.99
N PRO A 196 -7.66 16.55 -28.02
CA PRO A 196 -6.20 16.48 -27.86
C PRO A 196 -5.44 17.34 -28.88
N SER A 197 -6.00 17.48 -30.09
CA SER A 197 -5.45 18.30 -31.18
C SER A 197 -5.49 19.80 -30.86
N MET A 198 -6.52 20.26 -30.14
CA MET A 198 -6.61 21.65 -29.68
C MET A 198 -5.51 21.95 -28.65
N LEU A 199 -5.28 21.07 -27.68
CA LEU A 199 -4.22 21.25 -26.68
C LEU A 199 -2.83 21.36 -27.30
N GLN A 200 -2.56 20.61 -28.37
CA GLN A 200 -1.27 20.72 -29.08
C GLN A 200 -1.04 22.10 -29.72
N ARG A 201 -2.11 22.82 -30.10
CA ARG A 201 -1.98 24.18 -30.67
C ARG A 201 -1.61 25.25 -29.65
N TYR A 202 -1.88 25.00 -28.37
CA TYR A 202 -1.57 25.93 -27.27
C TYR A 202 -0.22 25.62 -26.60
N ARG A 203 0.52 24.62 -27.10
CA ARG A 203 1.86 24.29 -26.62
C ARG A 203 2.86 25.22 -27.32
N VAL A 204 3.13 26.37 -26.69
CA VAL A 204 4.13 27.36 -27.12
C VAL A 204 5.53 26.90 -26.76
#